data_AF-A0AA39MCJ6-F1
#
_entry.id   AF-A0AA39MCJ6-F1
#
_cell.length_a   1.000
_cell.length_b   1.000
_cell.length_c   1.000
_cell.angle_alpha   90.00
_cell.angle_beta   90.00
_cell.angle_gamma   90.00
#
_symmetry.space_group_name_H-M   'P 1'
#
loop_
_entity.id
_entity.type
_entity.pdbx_description
1 polymer ?
#
loop_
_entity_poly.entity_id
_entity_poly.type
_entity_poly.pdbx_seq_one_letter_code
_entity_poly.pdbx_strand_id
1 'polypeptide(L)'
;MYPAESYVDDGPPHITTSVEHNDEDLAVPVSKPAEDDTPVPPTSPLPVPEPRNSQLSPEDEFEGDDLRSQLARALKVLNAKSEEIVNLDRLLVAEREKNELLQKQTAVQVPDEQPERDQATIRLLTVSLEDANKAKLAAEKDRDFVREQYMNASGYVTTVRNENTELEKRAQIAEKQATEGVALVRATFTERIRFLEEDVKSWRQMADFAVAKDSRMNDDIRRRAAEAPELQYRNEKLKEEIEELNTHIGELNSELAKKDEEIAELHTRLEMDIPELVYPCHWRPVGGEGPCDALLDSKEELEKHVLTAPGHL
;
A
#
# COMPACT_ATOMS: atom_id res chain seq x y z
N MET A 1 0.58 45.14 -13.22
CA MET A 1 -0.52 44.71 -12.33
C MET A 1 -1.55 44.01 -13.19
N TYR A 2 -1.55 42.68 -13.19
CA TYR A 2 -2.58 41.85 -13.82
C TYR A 2 -3.31 41.11 -12.69
N PRO A 3 -4.65 41.00 -12.72
CA PRO A 3 -5.38 40.33 -11.66
C PRO A 3 -5.25 38.81 -11.80
N ALA A 4 -5.11 38.15 -10.65
CA ALA A 4 -5.07 36.70 -10.53
C ALA A 4 -6.49 36.14 -10.75
N GLU A 5 -6.65 35.28 -11.74
CA GLU A 5 -7.84 34.45 -11.90
C GLU A 5 -7.76 33.28 -10.91
N SER A 6 -8.65 33.28 -9.92
CA SER A 6 -8.84 32.21 -8.97
C SER A 6 -9.61 31.06 -9.63
N TYR A 7 -8.91 29.98 -9.94
CA TYR A 7 -9.50 28.71 -10.36
C TYR A 7 -10.23 28.07 -9.16
N VAL A 8 -11.56 28.01 -9.23
CA VAL A 8 -12.40 27.29 -8.26
C VAL A 8 -12.58 25.87 -8.79
N ASP A 9 -12.02 24.92 -8.05
CA ASP A 9 -12.05 23.49 -8.34
C ASP A 9 -13.34 22.89 -7.74
N ASP A 10 -14.41 22.84 -8.53
CA ASP A 10 -15.66 22.16 -8.18
C ASP A 10 -15.49 20.64 -8.41
N GLY A 11 -14.92 19.97 -7.42
CA GLY A 11 -14.88 18.51 -7.34
C GLY A 11 -16.27 17.89 -7.16
N PRO A 12 -16.54 16.71 -7.77
CA PRO A 12 -17.86 16.08 -7.72
C PRO A 12 -18.22 15.56 -6.31
N PRO A 13 -19.52 15.50 -5.97
CA PRO A 13 -19.98 15.15 -4.63
C PRO A 13 -19.66 13.70 -4.28
N HIS A 14 -19.00 13.51 -3.12
CA HIS A 14 -18.82 12.21 -2.51
C HIS A 14 -20.17 11.63 -2.06
N ILE A 15 -20.65 10.60 -2.75
CA ILE A 15 -21.73 9.74 -2.28
C ILE A 15 -21.12 8.77 -1.27
N THR A 16 -21.29 9.06 0.01
CA THR A 16 -20.97 8.13 1.11
C THR A 16 -22.12 7.15 1.27
N THR A 17 -22.06 6.00 0.61
CA THR A 17 -22.92 4.85 0.95
C THR A 17 -22.26 4.03 2.05
N SER A 18 -22.66 4.33 3.29
CA SER A 18 -22.43 3.49 4.46
C SER A 18 -23.26 2.21 4.31
N VAL A 19 -22.61 1.10 3.96
CA VAL A 19 -23.23 -0.23 3.97
C VAL A 19 -22.94 -0.87 5.32
N GLU A 20 -23.94 -0.82 6.21
CA GLU A 20 -23.97 -1.56 7.46
C GLU A 20 -23.95 -3.07 7.15
N HIS A 21 -22.92 -3.76 7.64
CA HIS A 21 -22.87 -5.22 7.70
C HIS A 21 -23.83 -5.70 8.79
N ASN A 22 -24.94 -6.31 8.39
CA ASN A 22 -25.71 -7.20 9.24
C ASN A 22 -25.37 -8.64 8.85
N ASP A 23 -24.52 -9.27 9.65
CA ASP A 23 -24.32 -10.72 9.67
C ASP A 23 -25.49 -11.35 10.45
N GLU A 24 -26.51 -11.85 9.74
CA GLU A 24 -27.49 -12.78 10.30
C GLU A 24 -27.20 -14.20 9.81
N ASP A 25 -26.68 -15.00 10.74
CA ASP A 25 -26.60 -16.45 10.66
C ASP A 25 -28.00 -17.06 10.46
N LEU A 26 -28.28 -17.54 9.26
CA LEU A 26 -29.42 -18.43 8.99
C LEU A 26 -28.92 -19.85 8.74
N ALA A 27 -28.82 -20.59 9.83
CA ALA A 27 -28.65 -22.04 9.85
C ALA A 27 -29.87 -22.72 9.20
N VAL A 28 -29.64 -23.48 8.13
CA VAL A 28 -30.66 -24.33 7.49
C VAL A 28 -30.72 -25.68 8.21
N PRO A 29 -31.91 -26.16 8.64
CA PRO A 29 -32.04 -27.49 9.23
C PRO A 29 -32.14 -28.56 8.14
N VAL A 30 -31.34 -29.62 8.30
CA VAL A 30 -31.36 -30.83 7.48
C VAL A 30 -32.56 -31.70 7.89
N SER A 31 -33.55 -31.83 7.03
CA SER A 31 -34.69 -32.75 7.20
C SER A 31 -34.36 -34.13 6.62
N LYS A 32 -34.36 -35.15 7.48
CA LYS A 32 -34.33 -36.59 7.11
C LYS A 32 -35.72 -37.04 6.62
N PRO A 33 -35.81 -37.99 5.66
CA PRO A 33 -37.08 -38.64 5.37
C PRO A 33 -37.37 -39.73 6.41
N ALA A 34 -38.62 -39.77 6.88
CA ALA A 34 -39.16 -40.80 7.75
C ALA A 34 -39.71 -41.96 6.90
N GLU A 35 -39.30 -43.18 7.23
CA GLU A 35 -39.93 -44.42 6.77
C GLU A 35 -41.18 -44.66 7.62
N ASP A 36 -42.32 -44.85 6.95
CA ASP A 36 -43.63 -45.12 7.56
C ASP A 36 -44.15 -46.44 6.99
N ASP A 37 -43.75 -47.55 7.62
CA ASP A 37 -44.31 -48.87 7.41
C ASP A 37 -45.26 -49.19 8.58
N THR A 38 -46.56 -49.01 8.33
CA THR A 38 -47.64 -49.45 9.21
C THR A 38 -48.25 -50.76 8.68
N PRO A 39 -48.29 -51.84 9.48
CA PRO A 39 -49.09 -53.02 9.16
C PRO A 39 -50.48 -52.91 9.79
N VAL A 40 -51.53 -53.14 8.99
CA VAL A 40 -52.91 -53.27 9.44
C VAL A 40 -53.42 -54.69 9.16
N PRO A 41 -53.84 -55.47 10.18
CA PRO A 41 -54.79 -56.59 10.03
C PRO A 41 -56.24 -56.04 10.21
N PRO A 42 -57.37 -56.74 9.90
CA PRO A 42 -57.62 -58.13 10.31
C PRO A 42 -58.61 -58.98 9.46
N THR A 43 -58.82 -60.21 9.95
CA THR A 43 -60.10 -60.98 10.00
C THR A 43 -60.36 -62.08 8.96
N SER A 44 -60.38 -63.30 9.50
CA SER A 44 -60.80 -64.64 9.03
C SER A 44 -62.29 -64.74 8.60
N PRO A 45 -62.90 -65.94 8.44
CA PRO A 45 -62.72 -67.04 7.46
C PRO A 45 -64.09 -67.46 6.84
N LEU A 46 -64.18 -68.65 6.20
CA LEU A 46 -65.37 -69.54 5.93
C LEU A 46 -65.56 -69.90 4.42
N PRO A 47 -66.36 -70.92 4.05
CA PRO A 47 -66.10 -72.36 4.24
C PRO A 47 -66.36 -73.19 2.95
N VAL A 48 -65.74 -74.37 2.85
CA VAL A 48 -66.00 -75.36 1.80
C VAL A 48 -67.25 -76.18 2.16
N PRO A 49 -68.23 -76.40 1.27
CA PRO A 49 -69.30 -77.34 1.50
C PRO A 49 -68.98 -78.73 0.92
N GLU A 50 -69.15 -79.75 1.76
CA GLU A 50 -69.15 -81.18 1.44
C GLU A 50 -70.26 -81.55 0.45
N PRO A 51 -70.06 -82.55 -0.42
CA PRO A 51 -71.16 -83.29 -1.02
C PRO A 51 -71.57 -84.46 -0.11
N ARG A 52 -72.71 -84.32 0.57
CA ARG A 52 -73.47 -85.45 1.10
C ARG A 52 -74.11 -86.18 -0.07
N ASN A 53 -73.69 -87.41 -0.34
CA ASN A 53 -74.45 -88.31 -1.20
C ASN A 53 -74.84 -89.57 -0.40
N SER A 54 -76.10 -89.53 0.01
CA SER A 54 -77.07 -90.59 0.19
C SER A 54 -76.55 -92.03 0.23
N GLN A 55 -76.58 -92.58 1.44
CA GLN A 55 -76.95 -93.98 1.67
C GLN A 55 -78.27 -94.29 0.95
N LEU A 56 -78.33 -95.46 0.32
CA LEU A 56 -79.49 -96.37 0.33
C LEU A 56 -79.07 -97.65 -0.41
N SER A 57 -78.55 -98.63 0.35
CA SER A 57 -78.79 -100.06 0.07
C SER A 57 -80.31 -100.27 0.00
N PRO A 58 -80.84 -101.23 -0.76
CA PRO A 58 -81.00 -102.59 -0.19
C PRO A 58 -81.01 -103.67 -1.32
N GLU A 59 -81.04 -104.99 -1.16
CA GLU A 59 -81.65 -105.90 -0.19
C GLU A 59 -80.87 -107.22 -0.21
N ASP A 60 -80.74 -107.83 0.97
CA ASP A 60 -80.46 -109.25 1.16
C ASP A 60 -81.66 -110.09 0.73
N GLU A 61 -81.34 -111.22 0.12
CA GLU A 61 -82.22 -112.31 -0.24
C GLU A 61 -82.90 -112.90 1.03
N PHE A 62 -84.22 -113.09 0.97
CA PHE A 62 -84.90 -114.06 1.83
C PHE A 62 -85.86 -114.91 1.01
N GLU A 63 -85.66 -116.20 1.17
CA GLU A 63 -86.29 -117.31 0.47
C GLU A 63 -87.79 -117.40 0.72
N GLY A 64 -88.50 -117.89 -0.30
CA GLY A 64 -89.47 -118.97 -0.14
C GLY A 64 -90.79 -118.66 0.56
N ASP A 65 -91.69 -117.93 -0.12
CA ASP A 65 -92.91 -118.52 -0.68
C ASP A 65 -93.83 -117.43 -1.30
N ASP A 66 -94.48 -117.82 -2.39
CA ASP A 66 -95.56 -117.11 -3.11
C ASP A 66 -95.17 -115.97 -4.08
N LEU A 67 -94.47 -116.36 -5.16
CA LEU A 67 -94.12 -115.59 -6.38
C LEU A 67 -95.25 -114.71 -6.97
N ARG A 68 -96.53 -115.00 -6.68
CA ARG A 68 -97.68 -114.19 -7.15
C ARG A 68 -97.82 -112.86 -6.40
N SER A 69 -97.50 -112.85 -5.11
CA SER A 69 -97.58 -111.66 -4.26
C SER A 69 -96.42 -110.68 -4.53
N GLN A 70 -95.24 -111.18 -4.91
CA GLN A 70 -94.12 -110.36 -5.34
C GLN A 70 -94.35 -109.75 -6.73
N LEU A 71 -94.95 -110.47 -7.67
CA LEU A 71 -95.30 -109.92 -8.99
C LEU A 71 -96.35 -108.80 -8.88
N ALA A 72 -97.33 -108.95 -7.97
CA ALA A 72 -98.32 -107.92 -7.71
C ALA A 72 -97.71 -106.64 -7.09
N ARG A 73 -96.72 -106.77 -6.21
CA ARG A 73 -95.96 -105.61 -5.68
C ARG A 73 -95.06 -105.00 -6.75
N ALA A 74 -94.35 -105.82 -7.54
CA ALA A 74 -93.50 -105.35 -8.62
C ALA A 74 -94.30 -104.59 -9.68
N LEU A 75 -95.48 -105.06 -10.08
CA LEU A 75 -96.36 -104.34 -11.01
C LEU A 75 -96.91 -103.04 -10.41
N LYS A 76 -97.19 -103.00 -9.10
CA LYS A 76 -97.64 -101.79 -8.41
C LYS A 76 -96.52 -100.74 -8.30
N VAL A 77 -95.28 -101.18 -8.06
CA VAL A 77 -94.08 -100.33 -8.10
C VAL A 77 -93.78 -99.87 -9.52
N LEU A 78 -94.00 -100.73 -10.54
CA LEU A 78 -93.77 -100.37 -11.93
C LEU A 78 -94.78 -99.34 -12.43
N ASN A 79 -96.05 -99.44 -12.02
CA ASN A 79 -97.06 -98.41 -12.27
C ASN A 79 -96.79 -97.11 -11.49
N ALA A 80 -96.36 -97.20 -10.23
CA ALA A 80 -96.00 -96.00 -9.47
C ALA A 80 -94.77 -95.29 -10.08
N LYS A 81 -93.76 -96.05 -10.51
CA LYS A 81 -92.58 -95.52 -11.17
C LYS A 81 -92.86 -95.02 -12.59
N SER A 82 -93.79 -95.63 -13.33
CA SER A 82 -94.18 -95.11 -14.64
C SER A 82 -94.96 -93.79 -14.52
N GLU A 83 -95.82 -93.64 -13.51
CA GLU A 83 -96.46 -92.37 -13.18
C GLU A 83 -95.43 -91.30 -12.73
N GLU A 84 -94.42 -91.70 -11.96
CA GLU A 84 -93.34 -90.81 -11.53
C GLU A 84 -92.45 -90.36 -12.70
N ILE A 85 -92.15 -91.25 -13.66
CA ILE A 85 -91.42 -90.89 -14.89
C ILE A 85 -92.22 -89.88 -15.72
N VAL A 86 -93.53 -90.08 -15.87
CA VAL A 86 -94.39 -89.13 -16.60
C VAL A 86 -94.44 -87.77 -15.90
N ASN A 87 -94.46 -87.74 -14.56
CA ASN A 87 -94.41 -86.49 -13.80
C ASN A 87 -93.04 -85.80 -13.90
N LEU A 88 -91.94 -86.54 -13.86
CA LEU A 88 -90.58 -86.00 -14.01
C LEU A 88 -90.34 -85.46 -15.44
N ASP A 89 -90.84 -86.14 -16.47
CA ASP A 89 -90.79 -85.62 -17.84
C ASP A 89 -91.60 -84.33 -17.96
N ARG A 90 -92.76 -84.25 -17.31
CA ARG A 90 -93.59 -83.04 -17.31
C ARG A 90 -92.91 -81.87 -16.59
N LEU A 91 -92.20 -82.14 -15.49
CA LEU A 91 -91.42 -81.13 -14.76
C LEU A 91 -90.18 -80.69 -15.54
N LEU A 92 -89.51 -81.61 -16.24
CA LEU A 92 -88.37 -81.29 -17.10
C LEU A 92 -88.78 -80.42 -18.29
N VAL A 93 -89.93 -80.71 -18.90
CA VAL A 93 -90.49 -79.85 -19.96
C VAL A 93 -90.82 -78.46 -19.41
N ALA A 94 -91.45 -78.37 -18.23
CA ALA A 94 -91.78 -77.09 -17.61
C ALA A 94 -90.53 -76.26 -17.23
N GLU A 95 -89.47 -76.89 -16.71
CA GLU A 95 -88.21 -76.21 -16.40
C GLU A 95 -87.42 -75.83 -17.66
N ARG A 96 -87.53 -76.61 -18.75
CA ARG A 96 -86.98 -76.22 -20.05
C ARG A 96 -87.72 -75.03 -20.64
N GLU A 97 -89.05 -75.01 -20.59
CA GLU A 97 -89.87 -73.87 -21.02
C GLU A 97 -89.59 -72.61 -20.18
N LYS A 98 -89.40 -72.77 -18.87
CA LYS A 98 -89.02 -71.68 -17.96
C LYS A 98 -87.61 -71.15 -18.25
N ASN A 99 -86.65 -72.04 -18.52
CA ASN A 99 -85.32 -71.62 -18.95
C ASN A 99 -85.36 -70.91 -20.31
N GLU A 100 -86.15 -71.39 -21.24
CA GLU A 100 -86.32 -70.75 -22.55
C GLU A 100 -86.98 -69.37 -22.42
N LEU A 101 -87.94 -69.21 -21.50
CA LEU A 101 -88.53 -67.92 -21.15
C LEU A 101 -87.51 -66.99 -20.49
N LEU A 102 -86.70 -67.47 -19.55
CA LEU A 102 -85.64 -66.67 -18.92
C LEU A 102 -84.54 -66.27 -19.91
N GLN A 103 -84.20 -67.14 -20.86
CA GLN A 103 -83.29 -66.83 -21.97
C GLN A 103 -83.88 -65.77 -22.89
N LYS A 104 -85.17 -65.88 -23.24
CA LYS A 104 -85.86 -64.85 -24.02
C LYS A 104 -85.96 -63.53 -23.25
N GLN A 105 -86.16 -63.57 -21.94
CA GLN A 105 -86.27 -62.36 -21.11
C GLN A 105 -84.92 -61.66 -20.91
N THR A 106 -83.82 -62.41 -20.78
CA THR A 106 -82.46 -61.85 -20.74
C THR A 106 -81.99 -61.36 -22.11
N ALA A 107 -82.36 -62.03 -23.21
CA ALA A 107 -82.12 -61.54 -24.57
C ALA A 107 -82.90 -60.27 -24.93
N VAL A 108 -84.08 -60.05 -24.30
CA VAL A 108 -84.90 -58.83 -24.50
C VAL A 108 -84.47 -57.67 -23.58
N GLN A 109 -83.82 -57.95 -22.44
CA GLN A 109 -83.38 -56.93 -21.48
C GLN A 109 -81.97 -56.39 -21.71
N VAL A 110 -81.18 -56.97 -22.61
CA VAL A 110 -79.93 -56.37 -23.10
C VAL A 110 -80.23 -55.77 -24.48
N PRO A 111 -80.72 -54.52 -24.57
CA PRO A 111 -80.74 -53.84 -25.85
C PRO A 111 -79.30 -53.76 -26.36
N ASP A 112 -79.09 -54.27 -27.58
CA ASP A 112 -77.83 -54.30 -28.35
C ASP A 112 -77.14 -52.91 -28.47
N GLU A 113 -77.80 -51.84 -28.05
CA GLU A 113 -77.29 -50.46 -28.00
C GLU A 113 -76.39 -50.12 -26.79
N GLN A 114 -76.47 -50.86 -25.68
CA GLN A 114 -75.63 -50.62 -24.49
C GLN A 114 -74.12 -50.82 -24.73
N PRO A 115 -73.65 -51.91 -25.36
CA PRO A 115 -72.21 -52.10 -25.60
C PRO A 115 -71.63 -51.07 -26.59
N GLU A 116 -72.43 -50.55 -27.53
CA GLU A 116 -71.99 -49.49 -28.45
C GLU A 116 -71.89 -48.12 -27.76
N ARG A 117 -72.84 -47.78 -26.87
CA ARG A 117 -72.76 -46.56 -26.05
C ARG A 117 -71.58 -46.61 -25.09
N ASP A 118 -71.32 -47.76 -24.49
CA ASP A 118 -70.17 -47.99 -23.62
C ASP A 118 -68.85 -47.93 -24.42
N GLN A 119 -68.80 -48.50 -25.63
CA GLN A 119 -67.64 -48.33 -26.52
C GLN A 119 -67.42 -46.88 -26.94
N ALA A 120 -68.47 -46.14 -27.26
CA ALA A 120 -68.37 -44.73 -27.65
C ALA A 120 -67.87 -43.85 -26.49
N THR A 121 -68.35 -44.10 -25.27
CA THR A 121 -67.87 -43.42 -24.05
C THR A 121 -66.44 -43.82 -23.70
N ILE A 122 -66.07 -45.10 -23.82
CA ILE A 122 -64.68 -45.54 -23.67
C ILE A 122 -63.77 -44.82 -24.67
N ARG A 123 -64.16 -44.74 -25.94
CA ARG A 123 -63.39 -44.02 -26.97
C ARG A 123 -63.23 -42.54 -26.63
N LEU A 124 -64.31 -41.88 -26.23
CA LEU A 124 -64.28 -40.47 -25.82
C LEU A 124 -63.35 -40.25 -24.62
N LEU A 125 -63.45 -41.12 -23.61
CA LEU A 125 -62.60 -41.08 -22.42
C LEU A 125 -61.13 -41.35 -22.76
N THR A 126 -60.84 -42.27 -23.69
CA THR A 126 -59.46 -42.52 -24.13
C THR A 126 -58.87 -41.31 -24.85
N VAL A 127 -59.62 -40.66 -25.74
CA VAL A 127 -59.17 -39.43 -26.41
C VAL A 127 -58.94 -38.32 -25.38
N SER A 128 -59.88 -38.13 -24.44
CA SER A 128 -59.72 -37.14 -23.36
C SER A 128 -58.51 -37.43 -22.46
N LEU A 129 -58.22 -38.71 -22.17
CA LEU A 129 -57.04 -39.10 -21.39
C LEU A 129 -55.75 -38.88 -22.17
N GLU A 130 -55.74 -39.17 -23.47
CA GLU A 130 -54.59 -38.88 -24.34
C GLU A 130 -54.30 -37.39 -24.42
N ASP A 131 -55.33 -36.56 -24.58
CA ASP A 131 -55.18 -35.11 -24.64
C ASP A 131 -54.76 -34.53 -23.28
N ALA A 132 -55.30 -35.04 -22.17
CA ALA A 132 -54.85 -34.70 -20.83
C ALA A 132 -53.39 -35.10 -20.60
N ASN A 133 -52.96 -36.27 -21.08
CA ASN A 133 -51.57 -36.72 -20.99
C ASN A 133 -50.63 -35.86 -21.84
N LYS A 134 -51.04 -35.49 -23.07
CA LYS A 134 -50.27 -34.55 -23.90
C LYS A 134 -50.13 -33.19 -23.23
N ALA A 135 -51.22 -32.67 -22.66
CA ALA A 135 -51.21 -31.41 -21.91
C ALA A 135 -50.32 -31.48 -20.67
N LYS A 136 -50.37 -32.58 -19.93
CA LYS A 136 -49.48 -32.85 -18.79
C LYS A 136 -48.01 -32.86 -19.21
N LEU A 137 -47.66 -33.59 -20.27
CA LEU A 137 -46.29 -33.65 -20.78
C LEU A 137 -45.79 -32.30 -21.28
N ALA A 138 -46.66 -31.50 -21.91
CA ALA A 138 -46.32 -30.13 -22.31
C ALA A 138 -46.05 -29.24 -21.07
N ALA A 139 -46.92 -29.30 -20.05
CA ALA A 139 -46.74 -28.55 -18.81
C ALA A 139 -45.48 -28.98 -18.03
N GLU A 140 -45.14 -30.27 -18.03
CA GLU A 140 -43.90 -30.78 -17.43
C GLU A 140 -42.66 -30.25 -18.17
N LYS A 141 -42.68 -30.23 -19.51
CA LYS A 141 -41.60 -29.64 -20.32
C LYS A 141 -41.44 -28.14 -20.06
N ASP A 142 -42.54 -27.40 -19.99
CA ASP A 142 -42.50 -25.95 -19.71
C ASP A 142 -41.97 -25.69 -18.29
N ARG A 143 -42.39 -26.49 -17.30
CA ARG A 143 -41.86 -26.40 -15.94
C ARG A 143 -40.34 -26.63 -15.91
N ASP A 144 -39.87 -27.68 -16.59
CA ASP A 144 -38.46 -28.03 -16.60
C ASP A 144 -37.64 -26.95 -17.34
N PHE A 145 -38.17 -26.41 -18.45
CA PHE A 145 -37.58 -25.27 -19.15
C PHE A 145 -37.46 -24.03 -18.25
N VAL A 146 -38.51 -23.63 -17.55
CA VAL A 146 -38.47 -22.48 -16.63
C VAL A 146 -37.47 -22.71 -15.50
N ARG A 147 -37.42 -23.94 -14.96
CA ARG A 147 -36.44 -24.30 -13.92
C ARG A 147 -35.01 -24.18 -14.42
N GLU A 148 -34.74 -24.68 -15.62
CA GLU A 148 -33.42 -24.57 -16.26
C GLU A 148 -33.04 -23.10 -16.51
N GLN A 149 -33.95 -22.29 -17.06
CA GLN A 149 -33.71 -20.86 -17.28
C GLN A 149 -33.45 -20.12 -15.95
N TYR A 150 -34.18 -20.45 -14.88
CA TYR A 150 -33.94 -19.88 -13.57
C TYR A 150 -32.58 -20.29 -12.98
N MET A 151 -32.19 -21.57 -13.14
CA MET A 151 -30.86 -22.05 -12.74
C MET A 151 -29.75 -21.34 -13.51
N ASN A 152 -29.91 -21.17 -14.83
CA ASN A 152 -28.95 -20.47 -15.67
C ASN A 152 -28.85 -18.98 -15.30
N ALA A 153 -29.99 -18.31 -15.08
CA ALA A 153 -30.02 -16.90 -14.69
C ALA A 153 -29.42 -16.67 -13.30
N SER A 154 -29.75 -17.51 -12.31
CA SER A 154 -29.18 -17.42 -10.95
C SER A 154 -27.68 -17.75 -10.92
N GLY A 155 -27.25 -18.71 -11.73
CA GLY A 155 -25.83 -18.98 -11.97
C GLY A 155 -25.11 -17.76 -12.54
N TYR A 156 -25.66 -17.16 -13.60
CA TYR A 156 -25.09 -15.97 -14.25
C TYR A 156 -24.99 -14.76 -13.30
N VAL A 157 -26.02 -14.50 -12.49
CA VAL A 157 -25.99 -13.42 -11.49
C VAL A 157 -24.85 -13.64 -10.48
N THR A 158 -24.64 -14.88 -10.05
CA THR A 158 -23.56 -15.21 -9.12
C THR A 158 -22.19 -15.01 -9.78
N THR A 159 -22.01 -15.42 -11.03
CA THR A 159 -20.75 -15.20 -11.76
C THR A 159 -20.45 -13.73 -11.96
N VAL A 160 -21.45 -12.92 -12.36
CA VAL A 160 -21.28 -11.47 -12.55
C VAL A 160 -20.99 -10.78 -11.23
N ARG A 161 -21.63 -11.19 -10.13
CA ARG A 161 -21.33 -10.65 -8.80
C ARG A 161 -19.90 -10.94 -8.40
N ASN A 162 -19.44 -12.18 -8.59
CA ASN A 162 -18.06 -12.56 -8.28
C ASN A 162 -17.05 -11.79 -9.14
N GLU A 163 -17.30 -11.69 -10.45
CA GLU A 163 -16.47 -10.89 -11.37
C GLU A 163 -16.41 -9.42 -10.95
N ASN A 164 -17.54 -8.80 -10.62
CA ASN A 164 -17.58 -7.42 -10.13
C ASN A 164 -16.76 -7.24 -8.85
N THR A 165 -16.86 -8.17 -7.89
CA THR A 165 -16.03 -8.10 -6.67
C THR A 165 -14.54 -8.28 -6.96
N GLU A 166 -14.17 -9.06 -7.98
CA GLU A 166 -12.78 -9.22 -8.38
C GLU A 166 -12.26 -7.97 -9.10
N LEU A 167 -13.04 -7.40 -10.02
CA LEU A 167 -12.72 -6.15 -10.71
C LEU A 167 -12.56 -5.00 -9.73
N GLU A 168 -13.44 -4.89 -8.74
CA GLU A 168 -13.33 -3.87 -7.69
C GLU A 168 -12.03 -4.01 -6.89
N LYS A 169 -11.65 -5.25 -6.51
CA LYS A 169 -10.36 -5.50 -5.84
C LYS A 169 -9.18 -5.10 -6.71
N ARG A 170 -9.21 -5.44 -8.02
CA ARG A 170 -8.15 -5.07 -8.96
C ARG A 170 -8.05 -3.55 -9.15
N ALA A 171 -9.19 -2.87 -9.25
CA ALA A 171 -9.26 -1.41 -9.33
C ALA A 171 -8.66 -0.76 -8.08
N GLN A 172 -9.03 -1.21 -6.89
CA GLN A 172 -8.48 -0.70 -5.62
C GLN A 172 -6.97 -0.90 -5.51
N ILE A 173 -6.43 -2.05 -5.98
CA ILE A 173 -4.98 -2.29 -6.00
C ILE A 173 -4.29 -1.34 -6.98
N ALA A 174 -4.83 -1.17 -8.18
CA ALA A 174 -4.27 -0.28 -9.18
C ALA A 174 -4.28 1.18 -8.72
N GLU A 175 -5.37 1.63 -8.09
CA GLU A 175 -5.49 2.97 -7.50
C GLU A 175 -4.47 3.19 -6.39
N LYS A 176 -4.29 2.23 -5.48
CA LYS A 176 -3.25 2.30 -4.44
C LYS A 176 -1.85 2.37 -5.04
N GLN A 177 -1.53 1.50 -5.99
CA GLN A 177 -0.24 1.52 -6.67
C GLN A 177 0.03 2.84 -7.41
N ALA A 178 -1.00 3.40 -8.07
CA ALA A 178 -0.88 4.68 -8.75
C ALA A 178 -0.67 5.83 -7.76
N THR A 179 -1.45 5.88 -6.67
CA THR A 179 -1.33 6.93 -5.65
C THR A 179 -0.01 6.85 -4.89
N GLU A 180 0.41 5.67 -4.46
CA GLU A 180 1.70 5.44 -3.80
C GLU A 180 2.88 5.72 -4.73
N GLY A 181 2.80 5.28 -6.00
CA GLY A 181 3.83 5.54 -7.01
C GLY A 181 4.00 7.03 -7.29
N VAL A 182 2.90 7.77 -7.47
CA VAL A 182 2.92 9.23 -7.65
C VAL A 182 3.47 9.93 -6.41
N ALA A 183 3.07 9.50 -5.21
CA ALA A 183 3.58 10.07 -3.96
C ALA A 183 5.10 9.86 -3.81
N LEU A 184 5.61 8.68 -4.14
CA LEU A 184 7.05 8.38 -4.11
C LEU A 184 7.82 9.25 -5.12
N VAL A 185 7.36 9.34 -6.36
CA VAL A 185 7.98 10.19 -7.39
C VAL A 185 7.99 11.64 -6.94
N ARG A 186 6.88 12.17 -6.41
CA ARG A 186 6.80 13.52 -5.86
C ARG A 186 7.79 13.74 -4.72
N ALA A 187 7.94 12.78 -3.80
CA ALA A 187 8.89 12.88 -2.69
C ALA A 187 10.34 12.97 -3.19
N THR A 188 10.74 12.10 -4.12
CA THR A 188 12.10 12.09 -4.68
C THR A 188 12.45 13.40 -5.41
N PHE A 189 11.51 13.95 -6.19
CA PHE A 189 11.74 15.22 -6.87
C PHE A 189 11.74 16.40 -5.91
N THR A 190 10.91 16.39 -4.87
CA THR A 190 10.91 17.44 -3.84
C THR A 190 12.26 17.47 -3.11
N GLU A 191 12.80 16.30 -2.76
CA GLU A 191 14.12 16.20 -2.13
C GLU A 191 15.25 16.65 -3.06
N ARG A 192 15.20 16.24 -4.33
CA ARG A 192 16.19 16.66 -5.34
C ARG A 192 16.17 18.18 -5.57
N ILE A 193 14.98 18.78 -5.63
CA ILE A 193 14.83 20.24 -5.75
C ILE A 193 15.46 20.93 -4.54
N ARG A 194 15.14 20.48 -3.31
CA ARG A 194 15.73 21.04 -2.09
C ARG A 194 17.26 20.98 -2.11
N PHE A 195 17.83 19.83 -2.49
CA PHE A 195 19.28 19.67 -2.61
C PHE A 195 19.90 20.63 -3.63
N LEU A 196 19.29 20.75 -4.82
CA LEU A 196 19.76 21.67 -5.86
C LEU A 196 19.64 23.15 -5.43
N GLU A 197 18.60 23.50 -4.68
CA GLU A 197 18.43 24.85 -4.12
C GLU A 197 19.53 25.18 -3.09
N GLU A 198 19.87 24.21 -2.22
CA GLU A 198 20.97 24.32 -1.26
C GLU A 198 22.33 24.48 -1.96
N ASP A 199 22.58 23.68 -3.01
CA ASP A 199 23.78 23.80 -3.83
C ASP A 199 23.87 25.18 -4.51
N VAL A 200 22.79 25.63 -5.16
CA VAL A 200 22.75 26.96 -5.80
C VAL A 200 23.02 28.06 -4.78
N LYS A 201 22.49 27.95 -3.56
CA LYS A 201 22.76 28.89 -2.48
C LYS A 201 24.24 28.88 -2.08
N SER A 202 24.85 27.71 -1.94
CA SER A 202 26.28 27.55 -1.64
C SER A 202 27.16 28.17 -2.73
N TRP A 203 26.88 27.88 -4.00
CA TRP A 203 27.60 28.45 -5.15
C TRP A 203 27.48 29.97 -5.23
N ARG A 204 26.29 30.53 -4.95
CA ARG A 204 26.09 31.99 -4.87
C ARG A 204 26.96 32.62 -3.79
N GLN A 205 26.98 32.04 -2.58
CA GLN A 205 27.82 32.54 -1.49
C GLN A 205 29.31 32.50 -1.84
N MET A 206 29.76 31.44 -2.52
CA MET A 206 31.14 31.31 -2.98
C MET A 206 31.49 32.34 -4.06
N ALA A 207 30.57 32.58 -5.00
CA ALA A 207 30.73 33.59 -6.03
C ALA A 207 30.79 35.00 -5.43
N ASP A 208 29.88 35.33 -4.50
CA ASP A 208 29.85 36.62 -3.80
C ASP A 208 31.16 36.86 -3.03
N PHE A 209 31.68 35.83 -2.36
CA PHE A 209 32.96 35.90 -1.68
C PHE A 209 34.12 36.15 -2.65
N ALA A 210 34.16 35.44 -3.79
CA ALA A 210 35.18 35.62 -4.80
C ALA A 210 35.15 37.04 -5.39
N VAL A 211 33.96 37.56 -5.71
CA VAL A 211 33.75 38.93 -6.20
C VAL A 211 34.21 39.95 -5.15
N ALA A 212 33.86 39.76 -3.88
CA ALA A 212 34.27 40.66 -2.80
C ALA A 212 35.80 40.64 -2.57
N LYS A 213 36.44 39.49 -2.72
CA LYS A 213 37.91 39.37 -2.64
C LYS A 213 38.57 40.09 -3.82
N ASP A 214 38.06 39.87 -5.02
CA ASP A 214 38.57 40.49 -6.25
C ASP A 214 38.45 42.02 -6.19
N SER A 215 37.31 42.56 -5.72
CA SER A 215 37.14 44.01 -5.58
C SER A 215 38.15 44.63 -4.61
N ARG A 216 38.36 44.00 -3.44
CA ARG A 216 39.34 44.46 -2.44
C ARG A 216 40.77 44.41 -2.97
N MET A 217 41.15 43.30 -3.59
CA MET A 217 42.50 43.11 -4.11
C MET A 217 42.79 44.04 -5.29
N ASN A 218 41.84 44.19 -6.22
CA ASN A 218 42.03 45.05 -7.38
C ASN A 218 42.22 46.51 -6.96
N ASP A 219 41.49 47.01 -5.96
CA ASP A 219 41.67 48.38 -5.49
C ASP A 219 43.00 48.58 -4.76
N ASP A 220 43.44 47.62 -3.94
CA ASP A 220 44.75 47.67 -3.29
C ASP A 220 45.92 47.54 -4.27
N ILE A 221 45.78 46.73 -5.33
CA ILE A 221 46.79 46.60 -6.39
C ILE A 221 46.81 47.87 -7.24
N ARG A 222 45.64 48.40 -7.62
CA ARG A 222 45.54 49.67 -8.36
C ARG A 222 46.12 50.85 -7.58
N ARG A 223 45.81 50.95 -6.28
CA ARG A 223 46.40 51.98 -5.39
C ARG A 223 47.91 51.85 -5.33
N ARG A 224 48.45 50.66 -5.04
CA ARG A 224 49.90 50.44 -4.98
C ARG A 224 50.59 50.71 -6.31
N ALA A 225 49.97 50.33 -7.44
CA ALA A 225 50.50 50.62 -8.77
C ALA A 225 50.51 52.12 -9.08
N ALA A 226 49.49 52.87 -8.62
CA ALA A 226 49.43 54.32 -8.77
C ALA A 226 50.44 55.06 -7.87
N GLU A 227 50.69 54.57 -6.65
CA GLU A 227 51.64 55.16 -5.69
C GLU A 227 53.09 54.80 -5.98
N ALA A 228 53.35 53.67 -6.67
CA ALA A 228 54.69 53.19 -6.99
C ALA A 228 55.62 54.24 -7.62
N PRO A 229 55.23 55.00 -8.67
CA PRO A 229 56.12 55.99 -9.27
C PRO A 229 56.43 57.16 -8.33
N GLU A 230 55.46 57.65 -7.56
CA GLU A 230 55.72 58.71 -6.58
C GLU A 230 56.65 58.24 -5.46
N LEU A 231 56.44 57.02 -4.96
CA LEU A 231 57.31 56.44 -3.95
C LEU A 231 58.72 56.20 -4.49
N GLN A 232 58.87 55.75 -5.74
CA GLN A 232 60.16 55.61 -6.41
C GLN A 232 60.86 56.97 -6.54
N TYR A 233 60.17 57.99 -7.05
CA TYR A 233 60.71 59.34 -7.16
C TYR A 233 61.15 59.92 -5.80
N ARG A 234 60.33 59.77 -4.75
CA ARG A 234 60.72 60.20 -3.39
C ARG A 234 61.92 59.41 -2.88
N ASN A 235 62.01 58.11 -3.17
CA ASN A 235 63.15 57.28 -2.77
C ASN A 235 64.43 57.74 -3.46
N GLU A 236 64.35 58.03 -4.76
CA GLU A 236 65.48 58.54 -5.56
C GLU A 236 65.93 59.92 -5.06
N LYS A 237 64.99 60.85 -4.86
CA LYS A 237 65.29 62.17 -4.31
C LYS A 237 65.92 62.09 -2.91
N LEU A 238 65.40 61.24 -2.02
CA LEU A 238 65.98 61.07 -0.69
C LEU A 238 67.38 60.44 -0.76
N LYS A 239 67.66 59.59 -1.75
CA LYS A 239 69.01 59.06 -1.98
C LYS A 239 69.95 60.15 -2.47
N GLU A 240 69.52 60.98 -3.41
CA GLU A 240 70.28 62.16 -3.87
C GLU A 240 70.59 63.09 -2.70
N GLU A 241 69.60 63.42 -1.86
CA GLU A 241 69.79 64.24 -0.65
C GLU A 241 70.78 63.60 0.34
N ILE A 242 70.72 62.27 0.53
CA ILE A 242 71.69 61.54 1.36
C ILE A 242 73.10 61.62 0.76
N GLU A 243 73.24 61.46 -0.55
CA GLU A 243 74.53 61.57 -1.25
C GLU A 243 75.09 62.99 -1.12
N GLU A 244 74.30 64.02 -1.37
CA GLU A 244 74.68 65.43 -1.19
C GLU A 244 75.15 65.71 0.24
N LEU A 245 74.36 65.33 1.25
CA LEU A 245 74.74 65.52 2.66
C LEU A 245 76.03 64.76 3.01
N ASN A 246 76.23 63.55 2.49
CA ASN A 246 77.46 62.80 2.71
C ASN A 246 78.68 63.47 2.05
N THR A 247 78.53 64.05 0.85
CA THR A 247 79.60 64.83 0.23
C THR A 247 79.97 66.05 1.07
N HIS A 248 78.96 66.78 1.57
CA HIS A 248 79.17 67.95 2.42
C HIS A 248 79.83 67.60 3.76
N ILE A 249 79.43 66.49 4.39
CA ILE A 249 80.12 65.96 5.58
C ILE A 249 81.58 65.64 5.26
N GLY A 250 81.85 65.03 4.10
CA GLY A 250 83.21 64.75 3.65
C GLY A 250 84.07 66.01 3.47
N GLU A 251 83.51 67.06 2.86
CA GLU A 251 84.17 68.37 2.70
C GLU A 251 84.48 69.01 4.04
N LEU A 252 83.48 69.13 4.92
CA LEU A 252 83.65 69.68 6.27
C LEU A 252 84.69 68.92 7.08
N ASN A 253 84.69 67.59 7.01
CA ASN A 253 85.71 66.76 7.68
C ASN A 253 87.12 67.02 7.11
N SER A 254 87.26 67.24 5.80
CA SER A 254 88.55 67.61 5.19
C SER A 254 89.00 69.01 5.64
N GLU A 255 88.09 69.96 5.75
CA GLU A 255 88.39 71.30 6.27
C GLU A 255 88.78 71.26 7.76
N LEU A 256 88.05 70.51 8.58
CA LEU A 256 88.40 70.27 9.98
C LEU A 256 89.80 69.65 10.09
N ALA A 257 90.11 68.62 9.31
CA ALA A 257 91.44 68.01 9.32
C ALA A 257 92.56 69.00 8.97
N LYS A 258 92.36 69.88 7.97
CA LYS A 258 93.32 70.94 7.63
C LYS A 258 93.48 71.94 8.76
N LYS A 259 92.38 72.30 9.43
CA LYS A 259 92.42 73.23 10.57
C LYS A 259 93.11 72.61 11.78
N ASP A 260 92.89 71.33 12.04
CA ASP A 260 93.59 70.58 13.08
C ASP A 260 95.10 70.51 12.79
N GLU A 261 95.49 70.31 11.53
CA GLU A 261 96.89 70.37 11.09
C GLU A 261 97.50 71.77 11.27
N GLU A 262 96.81 72.83 10.84
CA GLU A 262 97.23 74.22 11.03
C GLU A 262 97.37 74.59 12.52
N ILE A 263 96.44 74.13 13.36
CA ILE A 263 96.51 74.30 14.82
C ILE A 263 97.73 73.57 15.37
N ALA A 264 98.01 72.34 14.94
CA ALA A 264 99.18 71.59 15.37
C ALA A 264 100.50 72.26 14.96
N GLU A 265 100.58 72.79 13.74
CA GLU A 265 101.74 73.56 13.26
C GLU A 265 101.95 74.84 14.07
N LEU A 266 100.88 75.62 14.30
CA LEU A 266 100.93 76.83 15.11
C LEU A 266 101.30 76.53 16.56
N HIS A 267 100.80 75.43 17.13
CA HIS A 267 101.14 74.98 18.47
C HIS A 267 102.65 74.66 18.56
N THR A 268 103.18 73.95 17.58
CA THR A 268 104.62 73.62 17.50
C THR A 268 105.46 74.89 17.34
N ARG A 269 105.03 75.85 16.50
CA ARG A 269 105.71 77.15 16.35
C ARG A 269 105.72 77.93 17.65
N LEU A 270 104.58 78.00 18.35
CA LEU A 270 104.49 78.65 19.66
C LEU A 270 105.39 77.95 20.69
N GLU A 271 105.46 76.62 20.71
CA GLU A 271 106.37 75.88 21.59
C GLU A 271 107.85 76.19 21.32
N MET A 272 108.23 76.47 20.07
CA MET A 272 109.60 76.85 19.70
C MET A 272 109.93 78.34 19.98
N ASP A 273 108.92 79.22 19.91
CA ASP A 273 109.07 80.67 20.06
C ASP A 273 108.78 81.17 21.49
N ILE A 274 108.47 80.29 22.44
CA ILE A 274 108.49 80.66 23.86
C ILE A 274 109.96 80.94 24.22
N PRO A 275 110.34 82.22 24.47
CA PRO A 275 111.66 82.50 25.02
C PRO A 275 111.77 81.72 26.32
N GLU A 276 112.88 81.01 26.50
CA GLU A 276 113.31 80.33 27.72
C GLU A 276 112.63 80.98 28.93
N LEU A 277 111.70 80.27 29.56
CA LEU A 277 110.68 80.85 30.44
C LEU A 277 111.36 81.52 31.64
N VAL A 278 111.69 82.80 31.49
CA VAL A 278 112.37 83.55 32.55
C VAL A 278 111.31 83.96 33.57
N TYR A 279 111.52 83.57 34.82
CA TYR A 279 110.70 83.90 35.97
C TYR A 279 111.25 85.16 36.64
N PRO A 280 110.73 86.37 36.34
CA PRO A 280 111.15 87.57 37.03
C PRO A 280 110.65 87.53 38.48
N CYS A 281 111.53 87.84 39.44
CA CYS A 281 111.16 87.81 40.85
C CYS A 281 110.17 88.92 41.22
N HIS A 282 110.41 90.15 40.74
CA HIS A 282 109.63 91.35 41.01
C HIS A 282 109.26 91.60 42.49
N TRP A 283 109.94 90.95 43.43
CA TRP A 283 109.68 91.06 44.86
C TRP A 283 110.01 92.46 45.35
N ARG A 284 109.11 93.11 46.11
CA ARG A 284 109.34 94.44 46.68
C ARG A 284 109.59 94.37 48.19
N PRO A 285 110.78 94.72 48.67
CA PRO A 285 111.03 94.89 50.10
C PRO A 285 110.19 96.04 50.66
N VAL A 286 109.61 95.86 51.85
CA VAL A 286 108.90 96.93 52.56
C VAL A 286 109.94 97.94 53.07
N GLY A 287 110.15 99.03 52.32
CA GLY A 287 111.07 100.13 52.68
C GLY A 287 112.37 100.22 51.88
N GLY A 288 112.55 99.43 50.81
CA GLY A 288 113.72 99.49 49.91
C GLY A 288 113.49 100.26 48.60
N GLU A 289 114.57 100.77 48.00
CA GLU A 289 114.58 101.46 46.70
C GLU A 289 114.40 100.47 45.52
N GLY A 290 113.19 99.90 45.35
CA GLY A 290 112.78 99.21 44.11
C GLY A 290 112.47 97.70 44.23
N PRO A 291 111.78 97.11 43.22
CA PRO A 291 111.58 95.66 43.13
C PRO A 291 112.87 94.93 42.78
N CYS A 292 112.97 93.66 43.16
CA CYS A 292 114.04 92.78 42.71
C CYS A 292 113.87 92.42 41.24
N ASP A 293 114.91 92.70 40.46
CA ASP A 293 114.98 92.48 39.01
C ASP A 293 115.68 91.16 38.65
N ALA A 294 115.81 90.22 39.61
CA ALA A 294 116.37 88.91 39.32
C ALA A 294 115.48 88.16 38.31
N LEU A 295 116.14 87.67 37.26
CA LEU A 295 115.59 86.84 36.20
C LEU A 295 116.12 85.42 36.43
N LEU A 296 115.20 84.45 36.51
CA LEU A 296 115.51 83.09 36.94
C LEU A 296 114.98 82.08 35.91
N ASP A 297 115.73 81.02 35.64
CA ASP A 297 115.50 80.16 34.48
C ASP A 297 114.51 79.01 34.78
N SER A 298 114.08 78.89 36.05
CA SER A 298 113.05 77.94 36.46
C SER A 298 112.21 78.45 37.62
N LYS A 299 111.00 77.89 37.75
CA LYS A 299 110.10 78.19 38.88
C LYS A 299 110.72 77.82 40.22
N GLU A 300 111.46 76.70 40.28
CA GLU A 300 112.14 76.24 41.49
C GLU A 300 113.26 77.22 41.92
N GLU A 301 113.97 77.80 40.95
CA GLU A 301 114.95 78.86 41.23
C GLU A 301 114.31 80.16 41.68
N LEU A 302 113.14 80.53 41.11
CA LEU A 302 112.32 81.64 41.62
C LEU A 302 111.91 81.43 43.08
N GLU A 303 111.35 80.27 43.40
CA GLU A 303 110.93 79.96 44.78
C GLU A 303 112.12 80.00 45.74
N LYS A 304 113.29 79.45 45.35
CA LYS A 304 114.51 79.51 46.17
C LYS A 304 115.05 80.92 46.31
N HIS A 305 115.04 81.72 45.25
CA HIS A 305 115.52 83.10 45.26
C HIS A 305 114.67 83.99 46.17
N VAL A 306 113.35 83.88 46.10
CA VAL A 306 112.43 84.61 47.00
C VAL A 306 112.74 84.31 48.48
N LEU A 307 113.16 83.08 48.80
CA LEU A 307 113.44 82.68 50.19
C LEU A 307 114.86 83.01 50.68
N THR A 308 115.83 83.21 49.78
CA THR A 308 117.25 83.31 50.16
C THR A 308 117.91 84.64 49.80
N ALA A 309 117.31 85.43 48.92
CA ALA A 309 117.87 86.71 48.50
C ALA A 309 117.80 87.77 49.64
N PRO A 310 118.88 88.53 49.87
CA PRO A 310 118.91 89.54 50.92
C PRO A 310 117.90 90.67 50.64
N GLY A 311 116.99 90.92 51.59
CA GLY A 311 115.91 91.91 51.47
C GLY A 311 114.56 91.34 51.03
N HIS A 312 114.45 90.03 50.76
CA HIS A 312 113.16 89.40 50.47
C HIS A 312 112.40 88.90 51.70
N LEU A 313 113.07 88.86 52.86
CA LEU A 313 112.53 88.53 54.18
C LEU A 313 113.20 89.39 55.26
#